data_AF-A0A651H7Q7-F1
#
_entry.id   AF-A0A651H7Q7-F1
#
_cell.length_a   1.000
_cell.length_b   1.000
_cell.length_c   1.000
_cell.angle_alpha   90.00
_cell.angle_beta   90.00
_cell.angle_gamma   90.00
#
_symmetry.space_group_name_H-M   'P 1'
#
loop_
_entity.id
_entity.type
_entity.pdbx_description
1 polymer ?
#
loop_
_entity_poly.entity_id
_entity_poly.type
_entity_poly.pdbx_seq_one_letter_code
_entity_poly.pdbx_strand_id
1 'polypeptide(L)'
;MVPGASGTPEGDPSIGRVRGSRMALRVARPPLVGFRKPAVGDSTLWLGRSTAREMGRLLEGIHEGTRTSRESSEEMMAILRRQLSSSRLPRYVGFEASVAHKTGDWPPFGGSDVGILFHEGGPTVVAIYTGQNRGDFVELERTLGRIAVELVQGWR
;
A
#
# COMPACT_ATOMS: atom_id res chain seq x y z
N MET A 1 58.81 -7.27 59.88
CA MET A 1 60.12 -7.23 59.20
C MET A 1 59.93 -7.86 57.82
N VAL A 2 60.03 -7.06 56.75
CA VAL A 2 59.90 -7.45 55.32
C VAL A 2 61.24 -8.05 54.83
N PRO A 3 61.36 -8.81 53.70
CA PRO A 3 60.99 -8.46 52.30
C PRO A 3 60.24 -9.60 51.55
N GLY A 4 59.46 -9.43 50.47
CA GLY A 4 59.68 -8.80 49.14
C GLY A 4 59.73 -9.94 48.09
N ALA A 5 58.80 -10.08 47.12
CA ALA A 5 58.82 -9.46 45.78
C ALA A 5 57.55 -9.95 45.01
N SER A 6 56.64 -9.08 44.58
CA SER A 6 56.49 -8.48 43.23
C SER A 6 56.05 -9.44 42.10
N GLY A 7 54.83 -9.23 41.57
CA GLY A 7 54.36 -9.78 40.30
C GLY A 7 52.83 -9.74 40.17
N THR A 8 52.29 -8.83 39.36
CA THR A 8 50.86 -8.64 39.04
C THR A 8 50.31 -9.66 38.03
N PRO A 9 48.97 -9.79 37.89
CA PRO A 9 48.31 -11.01 37.44
C PRO A 9 47.97 -11.02 35.93
N GLU A 10 48.11 -12.18 35.30
CA GLU A 10 47.56 -12.49 33.97
C GLU A 10 46.67 -13.73 34.10
N GLY A 11 45.48 -13.65 33.51
CA GLY A 11 44.32 -14.46 33.89
C GLY A 11 44.15 -15.79 33.16
N ASP A 12 43.22 -16.58 33.70
CA ASP A 12 42.38 -17.50 32.92
C ASP A 12 41.00 -17.62 33.62
N PRO A 13 39.94 -17.00 33.07
CA PRO A 13 38.58 -17.10 33.58
C PRO A 13 37.75 -18.13 32.80
N SER A 14 38.33 -19.24 32.35
CA SER A 14 37.58 -20.30 31.66
C SER A 14 37.04 -21.38 32.61
N ILE A 15 36.17 -21.03 33.57
CA ILE A 15 35.10 -21.90 34.09
C ILE A 15 34.08 -21.03 34.84
N GLY A 16 33.10 -20.53 34.07
CA GLY A 16 31.94 -19.81 34.56
C GLY A 16 30.66 -20.53 34.12
N ARG A 17 29.97 -21.15 35.06
CA ARG A 17 28.70 -21.88 34.90
C ARG A 17 27.61 -20.95 34.32
N VAL A 18 27.18 -21.17 33.08
CA VAL A 18 26.06 -20.42 32.47
C VAL A 18 24.74 -21.11 32.74
N ARG A 19 23.91 -20.48 33.58
CA ARG A 19 22.47 -20.72 33.70
C ARG A 19 21.73 -20.01 32.55
N GLY A 20 20.77 -20.71 31.95
CA GLY A 20 19.59 -20.09 31.33
C GLY A 20 19.72 -19.63 29.88
N SER A 21 19.54 -20.54 28.94
CA SER A 21 19.30 -20.22 27.53
C SER A 21 17.90 -19.62 27.35
N ARG A 22 17.76 -18.29 27.44
CA ARG A 22 16.74 -17.57 26.66
C ARG A 22 17.42 -17.03 25.42
N MET A 23 17.21 -17.71 24.30
CA MET A 23 17.65 -17.24 23.00
C MET A 23 16.83 -16.01 22.61
N ALA A 24 17.32 -14.82 22.95
CA ALA A 24 16.86 -13.59 22.32
C ALA A 24 17.52 -13.51 20.95
N LEU A 25 16.78 -13.90 19.90
CA LEU A 25 17.20 -13.68 18.53
C LEU A 25 17.20 -12.17 18.26
N ARG A 26 18.33 -11.51 18.50
CA ARG A 26 18.54 -10.12 18.11
C ARG A 26 18.96 -10.10 16.65
N VAL A 27 17.99 -10.07 15.75
CA VAL A 27 18.26 -9.82 14.32
C VAL A 27 18.73 -8.37 14.21
N ALA A 28 20.04 -8.17 14.07
CA ALA A 28 20.60 -6.90 13.69
C ALA A 28 20.06 -6.57 12.28
N ARG A 29 19.09 -5.66 12.19
CA ARG A 29 18.70 -5.06 10.91
C ARG A 29 19.80 -4.08 10.56
N PRO A 30 20.58 -4.28 9.48
CA PRO A 30 21.50 -3.25 9.03
C PRO A 30 20.69 -1.99 8.69
N PRO A 31 21.29 -0.79 8.83
CA PRO A 31 20.59 0.44 8.47
C PRO A 31 20.18 0.32 7.00
N LEU A 32 18.90 0.56 6.71
CA LEU A 32 18.40 0.65 5.34
C LEU A 32 18.94 1.95 4.72
N VAL A 33 20.22 1.96 4.40
CA VAL A 33 20.82 2.95 3.51
C VAL A 33 20.38 2.60 2.09
N GLY A 34 19.43 3.38 1.56
CA GLY A 34 19.35 3.65 0.13
C GLY A 34 18.79 2.57 -0.79
N PHE A 35 17.72 1.85 -0.43
CA PHE A 35 16.95 1.07 -1.42
C PHE A 35 15.95 1.98 -2.17
N ARG A 36 16.43 2.93 -2.98
CA ARG A 36 15.61 3.53 -4.04
C ARG A 36 15.48 2.47 -5.14
N LYS A 37 14.37 1.71 -5.19
CA LYS A 37 14.03 0.96 -6.40
C LYS A 37 13.52 1.97 -7.43
N PRO A 38 14.28 2.28 -8.50
CA PRO A 38 13.97 3.40 -9.39
C PRO A 38 12.60 3.24 -10.05
N ALA A 39 12.17 2.00 -10.29
CA ALA A 39 11.09 1.69 -11.21
C ALA A 39 9.76 2.45 -10.96
N VAL A 40 9.26 2.59 -9.72
CA VAL A 40 7.99 3.33 -9.47
C VAL A 40 8.13 4.85 -9.70
N GLY A 41 9.34 5.39 -9.56
CA GLY A 41 9.63 6.82 -9.77
C GLY A 41 10.28 7.13 -11.12
N ASP A 42 10.78 6.09 -11.80
CA ASP A 42 11.45 6.16 -13.09
C ASP A 42 10.56 5.52 -14.15
N SER A 43 9.79 6.41 -14.75
CA SER A 43 8.82 6.09 -15.80
C SER A 43 9.46 5.43 -17.03
N THR A 44 10.78 5.57 -17.24
CA THR A 44 11.48 4.97 -18.40
C THR A 44 11.69 3.46 -18.26
N LEU A 45 11.60 2.93 -17.04
CA LEU A 45 11.79 1.52 -16.74
C LEU A 45 10.47 0.72 -16.71
N TRP A 46 9.31 1.39 -16.87
CA TRP A 46 7.98 0.77 -16.86
C TRP A 46 7.24 0.92 -18.19
N LEU A 47 6.76 -0.21 -18.71
CA LEU A 47 5.97 -0.28 -19.94
C LEU A 47 4.47 0.00 -19.72
N GLY A 48 3.99 -0.04 -18.47
CA GLY A 48 2.60 0.26 -18.12
C GLY A 48 2.47 1.64 -17.48
N ARG A 49 2.11 2.65 -18.27
CA ARG A 49 1.85 4.02 -17.78
C ARG A 49 0.47 4.50 -18.18
N SER A 50 -0.19 5.19 -17.27
CA SER A 50 -1.37 6.00 -17.55
C SER A 50 -1.51 7.09 -16.48
N THR A 51 -2.35 8.07 -16.76
CA THR A 51 -2.72 9.15 -15.86
C THR A 51 -4.09 8.90 -15.25
N ALA A 52 -4.35 9.52 -14.09
CA ALA A 52 -5.67 9.52 -13.47
C ALA A 52 -6.76 10.03 -14.44
N ARG A 53 -6.43 11.01 -15.29
CA ARG A 53 -7.36 11.58 -16.28
C ARG A 53 -7.72 10.59 -17.38
N GLU A 54 -6.73 9.88 -17.94
CA GLU A 54 -6.98 8.88 -18.99
C GLU A 54 -7.84 7.74 -18.45
N MET A 55 -7.55 7.27 -17.25
CA MET A 55 -8.28 6.17 -16.62
C MET A 55 -9.68 6.59 -16.19
N GLY A 56 -9.85 7.84 -15.74
CA GLY A 56 -11.16 8.43 -15.51
C GLY A 56 -12.01 8.42 -16.77
N ARG A 57 -11.48 8.93 -17.89
CA ARG A 57 -12.18 8.91 -19.19
C ARG A 57 -12.47 7.48 -19.65
N LEU A 58 -11.56 6.53 -19.42
CA LEU A 58 -11.78 5.13 -19.77
C LEU A 58 -12.96 4.54 -19.00
N LEU A 59 -12.97 4.68 -17.68
CA LEU A 59 -14.05 4.18 -16.84
C LEU A 59 -15.40 4.84 -17.13
N GLU A 60 -15.41 6.16 -17.33
CA GLU A 60 -16.60 6.91 -17.77
C GLU A 60 -17.15 6.32 -19.06
N GLY A 61 -16.31 6.14 -20.07
CA GLY A 61 -16.75 5.59 -21.35
C GLY A 61 -17.15 4.10 -21.30
N ILE A 62 -16.60 3.31 -20.37
CA ILE A 62 -17.12 1.96 -20.10
C ILE A 62 -18.48 2.06 -19.42
N HIS A 63 -18.65 2.93 -18.43
CA HIS A 63 -19.93 3.07 -17.72
C HIS A 63 -21.06 3.53 -18.66
N GLU A 64 -20.77 4.46 -19.56
CA GLU A 64 -21.73 4.98 -20.54
C GLU A 64 -21.95 4.02 -21.72
N GLY A 65 -21.04 3.09 -21.96
CA GLY A 65 -21.07 2.19 -23.12
C GLY A 65 -20.60 2.84 -24.43
N THR A 66 -19.67 3.80 -24.35
CA THR A 66 -19.12 4.53 -25.51
C THR A 66 -17.76 4.00 -25.98
N ARG A 67 -17.11 3.11 -25.21
CA ARG A 67 -15.80 2.52 -25.57
C ARG A 67 -15.88 1.13 -26.17
N THR A 68 -17.00 0.45 -25.98
CA THR A 68 -17.29 -0.89 -26.54
C THR A 68 -18.81 -1.10 -26.57
N SER A 69 -19.27 -2.30 -26.92
CA SER A 69 -20.70 -2.64 -26.89
C SER A 69 -21.29 -2.44 -25.48
N ARG A 70 -22.60 -2.20 -25.42
CA ARG A 70 -23.33 -2.08 -24.15
C ARG A 70 -23.21 -3.35 -23.30
N GLU A 71 -23.34 -4.52 -23.94
CA GLU A 71 -23.20 -5.82 -23.29
C GLU A 71 -21.83 -6.00 -22.63
N SER A 72 -20.73 -5.77 -23.36
CA SER A 72 -19.38 -5.88 -22.80
C SER A 72 -19.11 -4.83 -21.72
N SER A 73 -19.70 -3.65 -21.85
CA SER A 73 -19.60 -2.58 -20.86
C SER A 73 -20.26 -2.96 -19.54
N GLU A 74 -21.46 -3.54 -19.61
CA GLU A 74 -22.20 -4.05 -18.46
C GLU A 74 -21.47 -5.23 -17.80
N GLU A 75 -20.91 -6.15 -18.59
CA GLU A 75 -20.09 -7.25 -18.09
C GLU A 75 -18.84 -6.75 -17.36
N MET A 76 -18.09 -5.80 -17.96
CA MET A 76 -16.92 -5.20 -17.31
C MET A 76 -17.29 -4.52 -15.99
N MET A 77 -18.39 -3.76 -15.97
CA MET A 77 -18.88 -3.14 -14.73
C MET A 77 -19.28 -4.19 -13.69
N ALA A 78 -19.91 -5.29 -14.10
CA ALA A 78 -20.26 -6.38 -13.19
C ALA A 78 -19.01 -7.06 -12.60
N ILE A 79 -17.95 -7.24 -13.39
CA ILE A 79 -16.66 -7.78 -12.93
C ILE A 79 -16.03 -6.83 -11.91
N LEU A 80 -15.97 -5.52 -12.20
CA LEU A 80 -15.37 -4.53 -11.32
C LEU A 80 -16.11 -4.39 -9.98
N ARG A 81 -17.44 -4.57 -9.96
CA ARG A 81 -18.24 -4.58 -8.72
C ARG A 81 -17.98 -5.81 -7.85
N ARG A 82 -17.48 -6.89 -8.42
CA ARG A 82 -17.15 -8.15 -7.72
C ARG A 82 -15.69 -8.19 -7.25
N GLN A 83 -15.00 -7.05 -7.27
CA GLN A 83 -13.65 -6.94 -6.71
C GLN A 83 -13.66 -7.33 -5.23
N LEU A 84 -12.67 -8.12 -4.81
CA LEU A 84 -12.60 -8.67 -3.46
C LEU A 84 -11.84 -7.77 -2.47
N SER A 85 -11.08 -6.80 -2.98
CA SER A 85 -10.32 -5.88 -2.12
C SER A 85 -11.23 -4.83 -1.49
N SER A 86 -11.33 -4.83 -0.16
CA SER A 86 -12.11 -3.85 0.61
C SER A 86 -11.24 -2.86 1.39
N SER A 87 -9.92 -2.86 1.19
CA SER A 87 -8.99 -2.09 2.04
C SER A 87 -8.87 -0.61 1.66
N ARG A 88 -9.37 -0.17 0.49
CA ARG A 88 -9.21 1.18 -0.10
C ARG A 88 -10.56 1.87 -0.33
N LEU A 89 -10.98 2.12 -1.57
CA LEU A 89 -12.21 2.87 -1.87
C LEU A 89 -13.45 2.29 -1.16
N PRO A 90 -13.66 0.96 -1.09
CA PRO A 90 -14.85 0.41 -0.42
C PRO A 90 -14.80 0.48 1.11
N ARG A 91 -13.65 0.82 1.72
CA ARG A 91 -13.36 0.53 3.14
C ARG A 91 -14.38 1.13 4.12
N TYR A 92 -14.89 2.31 3.83
CA TYR A 92 -15.73 3.09 4.75
C TYR A 92 -17.07 3.53 4.18
N VAL A 93 -17.42 3.10 2.95
CA VAL A 93 -18.63 3.59 2.24
C VAL A 93 -19.74 2.55 2.10
N GLY A 94 -19.58 1.35 2.65
CA GLY A 94 -20.41 0.17 2.30
C GLY A 94 -21.94 0.30 2.47
N PHE A 95 -22.44 1.23 3.30
CA PHE A 95 -23.87 1.50 3.43
C PHE A 95 -24.37 2.67 2.58
N GLU A 96 -23.47 3.50 2.07
CA GLU A 96 -23.78 4.77 1.39
C GLU A 96 -23.47 4.71 -0.10
N ALA A 97 -22.55 3.83 -0.50
CA ALA A 97 -22.15 3.66 -1.89
C ALA A 97 -21.78 2.20 -2.20
N SER A 98 -22.08 1.78 -3.43
CA SER A 98 -21.45 0.60 -4.03
C SER A 98 -20.26 1.01 -4.88
N VAL A 99 -19.28 0.12 -5.03
CA VAL A 99 -18.00 0.46 -5.69
C VAL A 99 -17.68 -0.55 -6.79
N ALA A 100 -17.48 -0.07 -8.01
CA ALA A 100 -16.90 -0.85 -9.11
C ALA A 100 -15.45 -0.40 -9.30
N HIS A 101 -14.45 -1.22 -8.98
CA HIS A 101 -13.08 -0.74 -8.92
C HIS A 101 -12.00 -1.80 -9.17
N LYS A 102 -10.77 -1.32 -9.36
CA LYS A 102 -9.57 -2.14 -9.50
C LYS A 102 -8.39 -1.52 -8.76
N THR A 103 -7.78 -2.34 -7.90
CA THR A 103 -6.55 -2.01 -7.18
C THR A 103 -5.30 -2.29 -8.00
N GLY A 104 -4.21 -1.58 -7.69
CA GLY A 104 -2.87 -1.86 -8.17
C GLY A 104 -1.86 -1.63 -7.05
N ASP A 105 -1.04 -2.64 -6.75
CA ASP A 105 -0.22 -2.64 -5.55
C ASP A 105 1.25 -2.91 -5.83
N TRP A 106 2.09 -2.10 -5.21
CA TRP A 106 3.52 -2.31 -5.11
C TRP A 106 4.02 -1.89 -3.71
N PRO A 107 3.64 -2.62 -2.64
CA PRO A 107 3.93 -2.19 -1.28
C PRO A 107 5.44 -2.18 -0.97
N PRO A 108 5.93 -1.26 -0.13
CA PRO A 108 5.20 -0.12 0.42
C PRO A 108 5.15 1.09 -0.53
N PHE A 109 5.82 1.03 -1.69
CA PHE A 109 6.16 2.22 -2.48
C PHE A 109 5.05 2.71 -3.41
N GLY A 110 4.11 1.86 -3.80
CA GLY A 110 3.05 2.21 -4.74
C GLY A 110 1.74 1.54 -4.38
N GLY A 111 0.65 2.29 -4.53
CA GLY A 111 -0.71 1.84 -4.27
C GLY A 111 -1.69 2.69 -5.05
N SER A 112 -2.58 2.05 -5.79
CA SER A 112 -3.62 2.70 -6.57
C SER A 112 -4.96 2.00 -6.39
N ASP A 113 -6.02 2.77 -6.54
CA ASP A 113 -7.38 2.25 -6.67
C ASP A 113 -8.15 3.16 -7.61
N VAL A 114 -8.78 2.56 -8.60
CA VAL A 114 -9.46 3.27 -9.68
C VAL A 114 -10.82 2.63 -9.87
N GLY A 115 -11.87 3.42 -9.83
CA GLY A 115 -13.23 2.91 -9.85
C GLY A 115 -14.31 3.97 -9.95
N ILE A 116 -15.55 3.51 -9.83
CA ILE A 116 -16.75 4.33 -9.80
C ILE A 116 -17.47 4.07 -8.48
N LEU A 117 -17.78 5.14 -7.77
CA LEU A 117 -18.63 5.16 -6.59
C LEU A 117 -20.07 5.40 -7.06
N PHE A 118 -21.00 4.51 -6.72
CA PHE A 118 -22.43 4.68 -6.99
C PHE A 118 -23.12 5.00 -5.67
N HIS A 119 -23.53 6.25 -5.51
CA HIS A 119 -24.20 6.81 -4.34
C HIS A 119 -25.40 7.68 -4.77
N GLU A 120 -26.12 8.29 -3.82
CA GLU A 120 -27.37 9.03 -4.07
C GLU A 120 -27.21 10.20 -5.05
N GLY A 121 -26.09 10.94 -5.01
CA GLY A 121 -25.81 12.06 -5.92
C GLY A 121 -25.33 11.63 -7.30
N GLY A 122 -25.27 10.31 -7.56
CA GLY A 122 -24.98 9.72 -8.86
C GLY A 122 -23.56 9.15 -9.01
N PRO A 123 -23.28 8.50 -10.14
CA PRO A 123 -21.99 7.84 -10.38
C PRO A 123 -20.83 8.83 -10.36
N THR A 124 -19.83 8.55 -9.53
CA THR A 124 -18.62 9.37 -9.38
C THR A 124 -17.38 8.56 -9.76
N VAL A 125 -16.68 8.99 -10.81
CA VAL A 125 -15.43 8.35 -11.23
C VAL A 125 -14.26 8.85 -10.37
N VAL A 126 -13.47 7.91 -9.84
CA VAL A 126 -12.33 8.19 -8.96
C VAL A 126 -11.12 7.40 -9.43
N ALA A 127 -9.99 8.08 -9.62
CA ALA A 127 -8.73 7.44 -9.99
C ALA A 127 -7.60 7.96 -9.11
N ILE A 128 -7.11 7.13 -8.18
CA ILE A 128 -6.05 7.50 -7.25
C ILE A 128 -4.82 6.67 -7.54
N TYR A 129 -3.71 7.34 -7.85
CA TYR A 129 -2.40 6.72 -8.05
C TYR A 129 -1.41 7.29 -7.04
N THR A 130 -0.87 6.43 -6.19
CA THR A 130 0.22 6.79 -5.29
C THR A 130 1.48 6.09 -5.74
N GLY A 131 2.54 6.86 -5.97
CA GLY A 131 3.88 6.35 -6.24
C GLY A 131 4.89 6.96 -5.26
N GLN A 132 6.03 6.29 -5.08
CA GLN A 132 7.10 6.72 -4.17
C GLN A 132 6.63 6.96 -2.73
N ASN A 133 5.63 6.20 -2.26
CA ASN A 133 5.21 6.25 -0.87
C ASN A 133 6.38 5.89 0.06
N ARG A 134 6.54 6.71 1.11
CA ARG A 134 7.57 6.55 2.15
C ARG A 134 6.97 6.23 3.52
N GLY A 135 5.65 6.31 3.64
CA GLY A 135 4.91 6.07 4.88
C GLY A 135 4.42 4.63 5.00
N ASP A 136 3.61 4.39 6.03
CA ASP A 136 2.94 3.11 6.24
C ASP A 136 1.92 2.82 5.12
N PHE A 137 1.94 1.60 4.60
CA PHE A 137 1.09 1.22 3.47
C PHE A 137 -0.37 1.05 3.88
N VAL A 138 -0.65 0.63 5.11
CA VAL A 138 -2.03 0.52 5.61
C VAL A 138 -2.63 1.91 5.78
N GLU A 139 -1.85 2.89 6.23
CA GLU A 139 -2.30 4.29 6.26
C GLU A 139 -2.56 4.87 4.87
N LEU A 140 -1.78 4.48 3.86
CA LEU A 140 -2.09 4.81 2.47
C LEU A 140 -3.45 4.23 2.09
N GLU A 141 -3.70 2.95 2.34
CA GLU A 141 -4.99 2.31 2.04
C GLU A 141 -6.16 2.99 2.77
N ARG A 142 -6.00 3.29 4.05
CA ARG A 142 -6.99 4.03 4.86
C ARG A 142 -7.25 5.43 4.30
N THR A 143 -6.24 6.09 3.77
CA THR A 143 -6.37 7.43 3.18
C THR A 143 -7.21 7.39 1.90
N LEU A 144 -7.02 6.39 1.04
CA LEU A 144 -7.89 6.17 -0.12
C LEU A 144 -9.35 5.94 0.29
N GLY A 145 -9.58 5.19 1.37
CA GLY A 145 -10.92 5.01 1.92
C GLY A 145 -11.56 6.29 2.44
N ARG A 146 -10.79 7.17 3.09
CA ARG A 146 -11.29 8.48 3.58
C ARG A 146 -11.65 9.41 2.42
N ILE A 147 -10.85 9.43 1.36
CA ILE A 147 -11.16 10.19 0.14
C ILE A 147 -12.52 9.73 -0.44
N ALA A 148 -12.79 8.42 -0.47
CA ALA A 148 -14.07 7.92 -0.95
C ALA A 148 -15.26 8.42 -0.11
N VAL A 149 -15.11 8.48 1.22
CA VAL A 149 -16.14 9.06 2.11
C VAL A 149 -16.36 10.54 1.79
N GLU A 150 -15.29 11.34 1.69
CA GLU A 150 -15.40 12.76 1.38
C GLU A 150 -16.13 13.02 0.06
N LEU A 151 -15.87 12.21 -0.97
CA LEU A 151 -16.54 12.30 -2.26
C LEU A 151 -18.03 11.92 -2.18
N VAL A 152 -18.37 10.82 -1.51
CA VAL A 152 -19.77 10.37 -1.33
C VAL A 152 -20.59 11.37 -0.51
N GLN A 153 -19.97 12.02 0.48
CA GLN A 153 -20.64 13.00 1.34
C GLN A 153 -20.71 14.39 0.71
N GLY A 154 -19.68 14.77 -0.05
CA GLY A 154 -19.54 16.11 -0.64
C GLY A 154 -20.37 16.32 -1.90
N TRP A 155 -20.78 15.25 -2.58
CA TRP A 155 -21.58 15.29 -3.80
C TRP A 155 -22.93 14.58 -3.63
N ARG A 156 -23.65 14.86 -2.55
CA ARG A 156 -25.03 14.42 -2.32
C ARG A 156 -26.05 15.34 -2.97
#